data_AF-A0A971G0U7-F1
#
_entry.id   AF-A0A971G0U7-F1
#
_cell.length_a   1.000
_cell.length_b   1.000
_cell.length_c   1.000
_cell.angle_alpha   90.00
_cell.angle_beta   90.00
_cell.angle_gamma   90.00
#
_symmetry.space_group_name_H-M   'P 1'
#
loop_
_entity.id
_entity.type
_entity.pdbx_description
1 polymer ?
#
loop_
_entity_poly.entity_id
_entity_poly.type
_entity_poly.pdbx_seq_one_letter_code
_entity_poly.pdbx_strand_id
1 'polypeptide(L)'
;MKKAVLLILTVLIMLGSGGCEAHKNLDGTYTALDQPMPQDETTLIETIIVKGNEMTMAGKTSQQTLTFQIIGDELVFETRFGRFSYPFLIQDSNLVIDGITYVKQK
;
A
#
# COMPACT_ATOMS: atom_id res chain seq x y z
N MET A 1 14.50 50.59 38.29
CA MET A 1 15.41 49.44 38.50
C MET A 1 14.63 48.14 38.39
N LYS A 2 15.23 47.14 37.75
CA LYS A 2 14.91 45.70 37.72
C LYS A 2 14.20 45.15 36.47
N LYS A 3 15.08 44.81 35.52
CA LYS A 3 15.19 43.55 34.75
C LYS A 3 14.10 43.23 33.71
N ALA A 4 14.50 43.47 32.46
CA ALA A 4 14.12 42.66 31.30
C ALA A 4 14.38 41.16 31.55
N VAL A 5 13.48 40.29 31.08
CA VAL A 5 13.80 39.08 30.31
C VAL A 5 12.63 38.75 29.38
N LEU A 6 12.97 38.77 28.09
CA LEU A 6 12.30 38.26 26.91
C LEU A 6 12.33 36.71 26.91
N LEU A 7 11.24 36.03 26.53
CA LEU A 7 11.22 34.67 25.92
C LEU A 7 9.75 34.34 25.59
N ILE A 8 9.26 34.70 24.39
CA ILE A 8 9.20 33.78 23.23
C ILE A 8 8.70 32.40 23.67
N LEU A 9 7.40 32.29 23.94
CA LEU A 9 6.70 31.01 23.99
C LEU A 9 6.10 30.74 22.61
N THR A 10 6.99 30.67 21.62
CA THR A 10 6.70 30.42 20.21
C THR A 10 7.39 29.13 19.78
N VAL A 11 7.30 28.05 20.55
CA VAL A 11 7.77 26.72 20.12
C VAL A 11 6.92 25.64 20.81
N LEU A 12 6.58 24.60 20.05
CA LEU A 12 5.90 23.34 20.41
C LEU A 12 4.37 23.29 20.30
N ILE A 13 3.85 23.48 19.08
CA ILE A 13 2.94 22.48 18.49
C ILE A 13 3.36 22.25 17.03
N MET A 14 4.53 21.61 16.85
CA MET A 14 4.91 20.87 15.64
C MET A 14 5.08 19.41 16.05
N LEU A 15 3.98 18.75 16.39
CA LEU A 15 3.85 17.31 16.59
C LEU A 15 2.37 16.99 16.26
N GLY A 16 1.99 16.32 15.17
CA GLY A 16 2.79 15.63 14.17
C GLY A 16 2.22 15.82 12.77
N SER A 17 3.15 15.87 11.83
CA SER A 17 2.99 15.31 10.49
C SER A 17 2.46 13.88 10.60
N GLY A 18 1.27 13.63 10.06
CA GLY A 18 0.73 12.28 9.92
C GLY A 18 -0.75 12.34 9.64
N GLY A 19 -1.13 12.09 8.39
CA GLY A 19 -2.53 11.91 8.03
C GLY A 19 -3.10 12.90 7.02
N CYS A 20 -2.28 13.52 6.17
CA CYS A 20 -2.73 13.63 4.79
C CYS A 20 -2.46 12.25 4.17
N GLU A 21 -3.28 11.27 4.55
CA GLU A 21 -3.44 10.03 3.79
C GLU A 21 -4.02 10.51 2.45
N ALA A 22 -3.15 10.99 1.56
CA ALA A 22 -3.45 10.98 0.15
C ALA A 22 -3.83 9.54 -0.11
N HIS A 23 -5.12 9.26 -0.26
CA HIS A 23 -5.61 7.99 -0.74
C HIS A 23 -4.78 7.71 -1.99
N LYS A 24 -3.74 6.87 -1.86
CA LYS A 24 -2.88 6.51 -2.98
C LYS A 24 -3.86 5.90 -3.96
N ASN A 25 -4.18 6.61 -5.05
CA ASN A 25 -5.20 6.15 -5.97
C ASN A 25 -4.59 4.97 -6.73
N LEU A 26 -4.85 3.77 -6.21
CA LEU A 26 -4.38 2.52 -6.74
C LEU A 26 -5.29 2.00 -7.85
N ASP A 27 -6.39 2.68 -8.19
CA ASP A 27 -7.35 2.17 -9.17
C ASP A 27 -6.67 1.85 -10.51
N GLY A 28 -6.94 0.65 -11.00
CA GLY A 28 -6.36 0.14 -12.23
C GLY A 28 -6.22 -1.37 -12.23
N THR A 29 -5.82 -1.88 -13.39
CA THR A 29 -5.42 -3.26 -13.58
C THR A 29 -3.90 -3.32 -13.68
N TYR A 30 -3.28 -4.26 -12.99
CA TYR A 30 -1.85 -4.45 -12.95
C TYR A 30 -1.50 -5.91 -13.24
N THR A 31 -0.42 -6.15 -13.95
CA THR A 31 0.04 -7.50 -14.31
C THR A 31 1.46 -7.69 -13.81
N ALA A 32 1.75 -8.84 -13.19
CA ALA A 32 3.07 -9.13 -12.65
C ALA A 32 4.14 -9.04 -13.76
N LEU A 33 5.22 -8.31 -13.50
CA LEU A 33 6.42 -8.27 -14.34
C LEU A 33 7.26 -9.50 -14.03
N ASP A 34 7.52 -10.33 -15.04
CA ASP A 34 8.39 -11.52 -15.04
C ASP A 34 8.82 -11.99 -13.65
N GLN A 35 7.98 -12.84 -13.03
CA GLN A 35 8.30 -13.44 -11.75
C GLN A 35 9.17 -14.69 -11.99
N PRO A 36 10.27 -14.90 -11.24
CA PRO A 36 10.95 -16.18 -11.26
C PRO A 36 9.93 -17.25 -10.84
N MET A 37 9.67 -18.18 -11.75
CA MET A 37 8.65 -19.22 -11.60
C MET A 37 8.84 -19.92 -10.25
N PRO A 38 7.89 -19.82 -9.30
CA PRO A 38 7.95 -20.62 -8.09
C PRO A 38 7.91 -22.09 -8.49
N GLN A 39 8.66 -22.96 -7.82
CA GLN A 39 8.64 -24.40 -8.10
C GLN A 39 7.23 -25.01 -7.92
N ASP A 40 6.34 -24.30 -7.22
CA ASP A 40 4.95 -24.65 -6.99
C ASP A 40 4.02 -23.66 -7.72
N GLU A 41 3.43 -24.08 -8.85
CA GLU A 41 2.59 -23.27 -9.76
C GLU A 41 1.32 -22.64 -9.13
N THR A 42 1.02 -22.92 -7.86
CA THR A 42 -0.30 -22.68 -7.26
C THR A 42 -0.47 -21.34 -6.55
N THR A 43 0.59 -20.54 -6.37
CA THR A 43 0.52 -19.29 -5.56
C THR A 43 0.88 -18.02 -6.35
N LEU A 44 1.07 -18.13 -7.67
CA LEU A 44 1.40 -16.95 -8.48
C LEU A 44 0.17 -16.07 -8.72
N ILE A 45 0.19 -14.85 -8.19
CA ILE A 45 -0.79 -13.81 -8.52
C ILE A 45 -0.28 -13.11 -9.79
N GLU A 46 -0.92 -13.37 -10.91
CA GLU A 46 -0.54 -12.84 -12.23
C GLU A 46 -1.13 -11.44 -12.47
N THR A 47 -2.34 -11.20 -11.96
CA THR A 47 -3.09 -9.96 -12.18
C THR A 47 -3.68 -9.43 -10.88
N ILE A 48 -3.58 -8.12 -10.68
CA ILE A 48 -4.21 -7.37 -9.60
C ILE A 48 -5.15 -6.32 -10.20
N ILE A 49 -6.39 -6.28 -9.75
CA ILE A 49 -7.35 -5.24 -10.12
C ILE A 49 -7.75 -4.51 -8.84
N VAL A 50 -7.53 -3.20 -8.81
CA VAL A 50 -7.92 -2.34 -7.68
C VAL A 50 -9.06 -1.43 -8.10
N LYS A 51 -10.11 -1.40 -7.26
CA LYS A 51 -11.26 -0.50 -7.39
C LYS A 51 -11.66 0.00 -6.00
N GLY A 52 -11.35 1.26 -5.71
CA GLY A 52 -11.59 1.84 -4.39
C GLY A 52 -10.81 1.09 -3.30
N ASN A 53 -11.52 0.45 -2.38
CA ASN A 53 -10.95 -0.33 -1.28
C ASN A 53 -11.00 -1.86 -1.53
N GLU A 54 -11.32 -2.29 -2.74
CA GLU A 54 -11.32 -3.70 -3.12
C GLU A 54 -10.12 -4.01 -4.01
N MET A 55 -9.45 -5.12 -3.71
CA MET A 55 -8.38 -5.68 -4.51
C MET A 55 -8.76 -7.09 -4.94
N THR A 56 -8.81 -7.31 -6.25
CA THR A 56 -8.96 -8.63 -6.85
C THR A 56 -7.60 -9.14 -7.26
N MET A 57 -7.21 -10.29 -6.72
CA MET A 57 -5.98 -11.02 -7.04
C MET A 57 -6.36 -12.24 -7.86
N ALA A 58 -5.83 -12.34 -9.08
CA ALA A 58 -6.05 -13.46 -9.99
C ALA A 58 -4.72 -14.13 -10.32
N GLY A 59 -4.65 -15.44 -10.07
CA GLY A 59 -3.64 -16.33 -10.62
C GLY A 59 -4.22 -17.19 -11.74
N LYS A 60 -3.41 -18.13 -12.25
CA LYS A 60 -3.76 -18.99 -13.39
C LYS A 60 -5.08 -19.76 -13.24
N THR A 61 -5.37 -20.25 -12.04
CA THR A 61 -6.51 -21.15 -11.77
C THR A 61 -7.47 -20.62 -10.70
N SER A 62 -7.15 -19.50 -10.07
CA SER A 62 -7.95 -18.96 -8.96
C SER A 62 -8.00 -17.45 -8.98
N GLN A 63 -9.10 -16.90 -8.47
CA GLN A 63 -9.28 -15.47 -8.28
C GLN A 63 -9.97 -15.25 -6.94
N GLN A 64 -9.55 -14.22 -6.23
CA GLN A 64 -10.19 -13.77 -4.99
C GLN A 64 -10.26 -12.25 -4.95
N THR A 65 -11.32 -11.71 -4.37
CA THR A 65 -11.49 -10.28 -4.13
C THR A 65 -11.56 -10.06 -2.62
N LEU A 66 -10.70 -9.19 -2.11
CA LEU A 66 -10.66 -8.82 -0.70
C LEU A 66 -10.74 -7.31 -0.55
N THR A 67 -11.43 -6.86 0.49
CA THR A 67 -11.31 -5.48 0.94
C THR A 67 -9.95 -5.27 1.61
N PHE A 68 -9.32 -4.14 1.35
CA PHE A 68 -8.05 -3.76 1.95
C PHE A 68 -8.09 -2.36 2.54
N GLN A 69 -7.14 -2.07 3.41
CA GLN A 69 -6.85 -0.75 3.93
C GLN A 69 -5.39 -0.42 3.67
N ILE A 70 -5.08 0.85 3.49
CA ILE A 70 -3.70 1.34 3.47
C ILE A 70 -3.40 1.88 4.85
N ILE A 71 -2.34 1.37 5.49
CA ILE A 71 -1.85 1.88 6.76
C ILE A 71 -0.36 2.15 6.61
N GLY A 72 0.01 3.42 6.45
CA GLY A 72 1.37 3.80 6.09
C GLY A 72 1.77 3.26 4.72
N ASP A 73 2.77 2.38 4.70
CA ASP A 73 3.28 1.74 3.49
C ASP A 73 2.91 0.25 3.39
N GLU A 74 1.82 -0.15 4.07
CA GLU A 74 1.32 -1.51 4.04
C GLU A 74 -0.12 -1.60 3.51
N LEU A 75 -0.37 -2.63 2.71
CA LEU A 75 -1.71 -3.12 2.34
C LEU A 75 -2.16 -4.11 3.40
N VAL A 76 -3.24 -3.77 4.09
CA VAL A 76 -3.79 -4.57 5.18
C VAL A 76 -5.09 -5.24 4.74
N PHE A 77 -5.16 -6.56 4.87
CA PHE A 77 -6.33 -7.37 4.60
C PHE A 77 -6.85 -7.99 5.89
N GLU A 78 -8.11 -7.71 6.22
CA GLU A 78 -8.80 -8.36 7.34
C GLU A 78 -9.71 -9.46 6.82
N THR A 79 -9.41 -10.70 7.21
CA THR A 79 -10.15 -11.88 6.78
C THR A 79 -10.61 -12.67 8.00
N ARG A 80 -11.50 -13.67 7.79
CA ARG A 80 -11.87 -14.62 8.84
C ARG A 80 -10.70 -15.45 9.39
N PHE A 81 -9.58 -15.50 8.67
CA PHE A 81 -8.39 -16.26 9.05
C PHE A 81 -7.34 -15.42 9.78
N GLY A 82 -7.58 -14.10 9.88
CA GLY A 82 -6.66 -13.17 10.51
C GLY A 82 -6.38 -11.95 9.65
N ARG A 83 -5.46 -11.15 10.15
CA ARG A 83 -4.98 -9.92 9.53
C ARG A 83 -3.66 -10.19 8.82
N PHE A 84 -3.61 -9.85 7.55
CA PHE A 84 -2.42 -9.97 6.71
C PHE A 84 -1.98 -8.58 6.27
N SER A 85 -0.68 -8.31 6.32
CA SER A 85 -0.10 -7.02 5.95
C SER A 85 1.03 -7.24 4.96
N TYR A 86 1.05 -6.48 3.88
CA TYR A 86 2.07 -6.56 2.85
C TYR A 86 2.65 -5.18 2.56
N PRO A 87 3.98 -5.01 2.60
CA PRO A 87 4.59 -3.74 2.23
C PRO A 87 4.31 -3.46 0.75
N PHE A 88 3.99 -2.21 0.43
CA PHE A 88 3.78 -1.79 -0.95
C PHE A 88 4.36 -0.41 -1.25
N LEU A 89 4.68 -0.17 -2.51
CA LEU A 89 5.05 1.13 -3.01
C LEU A 89 4.59 1.31 -4.46
N ILE A 90 4.51 2.57 -4.90
CA ILE A 90 4.24 2.92 -6.30
C ILE A 90 5.55 3.45 -6.89
N GLN A 91 6.05 2.77 -7.93
CA GLN A 91 7.26 3.14 -8.65
C GLN A 91 6.94 3.25 -10.14
N ASP A 92 7.13 4.43 -10.73
CA ASP A 92 6.89 4.67 -12.16
C ASP A 92 5.48 4.25 -12.62
N SER A 93 4.46 4.47 -11.78
CA SER A 93 3.07 4.03 -11.95
C SER A 93 2.83 2.52 -11.81
N ASN A 94 3.86 1.73 -11.53
CA ASN A 94 3.76 0.31 -11.21
C ASN A 94 3.53 0.11 -9.72
N LEU A 95 2.77 -0.93 -9.39
CA LEU A 95 2.48 -1.34 -8.02
C LEU A 95 3.48 -2.42 -7.61
N VAL A 96 4.29 -2.15 -6.59
CA VAL A 96 5.20 -3.15 -6.02
C VAL A 96 4.61 -3.62 -4.71
N ILE A 97 4.37 -4.93 -4.56
CA ILE A 97 3.86 -5.55 -3.32
C ILE A 97 4.82 -6.66 -2.93
N ASP A 98 5.37 -6.59 -1.72
CA ASP A 98 6.31 -7.58 -1.19
C ASP A 98 7.47 -7.90 -2.16
N GLY A 99 7.99 -6.87 -2.83
CA GLY A 99 9.08 -6.98 -3.81
C GLY A 99 8.65 -7.45 -5.21
N ILE A 100 7.40 -7.86 -5.42
CA ILE A 100 6.86 -8.23 -6.73
C ILE A 100 6.37 -6.96 -7.43
N THR A 101 6.84 -6.72 -8.64
CA THR A 101 6.42 -5.58 -9.45
C THR A 101 5.22 -5.96 -10.33
N TYR A 102 4.16 -5.15 -10.28
CA TYR A 102 2.97 -5.26 -11.11
C TYR A 102 2.84 -4.01 -11.99
N VAL A 103 2.88 -4.21 -13.31
CA VAL A 103 2.84 -3.16 -14.32
C VAL A 103 1.40 -2.74 -14.58
N LYS A 104 1.14 -1.43 -14.44
CA LYS A 104 -0.19 -0.87 -14.71
C LYS A 104 -0.53 -0.98 -16.19
N GLN A 105 -1.69 -1.57 -16.47
CA GLN A 105 -2.26 -1.67 -17.81
C GLN A 105 -2.90 -0.33 -18.19
N LYS A 106 -2.71 0.10 -19.44
CA LYS A 106 -3.25 1.36 -19.99
C LYS A 106 -4.74 1.27 -20.27
#